data_AF-A0A358C878-F1
#
_entry.id   AF-A0A358C878-F1
#
_cell.length_a   1.000
_cell.length_b   1.000
_cell.length_c   1.000
_cell.angle_alpha   90.00
_cell.angle_beta   90.00
_cell.angle_gamma   90.00
#
_symmetry.space_group_name_H-M   'P 1'
#
loop_
_entity.id
_entity.type
_entity.pdbx_description
1 polymer ?
#
loop_
_entity_poly.entity_id
_entity_poly.type
_entity_poly.pdbx_seq_one_letter_code
_entity_poly.pdbx_strand_id
1 'polypeptide(L)'
;LLRFFDQVRFFPVSEAELLKIREDFPLGRYQLKIEETTFSLREYNRFLADNSASIAAFKTQQQASFDAERERWRESGQADYASDLTVAEAAPDSELDLPENGRAIASHVAGNVWKVEVEAGTEVKKGDPLVIVESMKMEFAVLAPCDGHIHKVFCREGGQVSAGQDLLVLVSE
;
A
#
# COMPACT_ATOMS: atom_id res chain seq x y z
N LEU A 1 7.85 22.77 -11.43
CA LEU A 1 7.39 23.07 -12.81
C LEU A 1 6.09 23.87 -12.81
N LEU A 2 5.14 23.58 -11.92
CA LEU A 2 3.84 24.26 -11.89
C LEU A 2 3.82 25.48 -10.95
N ARG A 3 2.99 26.47 -11.27
CA ARG A 3 2.64 27.66 -10.49
C ARG A 3 1.13 27.67 -10.23
N PHE A 4 0.68 28.55 -9.33
CA PHE A 4 -0.76 28.76 -9.12
C PHE A 4 -1.43 29.21 -10.42
N PHE A 5 -2.64 28.70 -10.68
CA PHE A 5 -3.47 28.94 -11.87
C PHE A 5 -3.00 28.29 -13.18
N ASP A 6 -1.90 27.51 -13.16
CA ASP A 6 -1.54 26.68 -14.31
C ASP A 6 -2.62 25.62 -14.59
N GLN A 7 -2.83 25.32 -15.87
CA GLN A 7 -3.76 24.29 -16.31
C GLN A 7 -2.99 23.04 -16.75
N VAL A 8 -3.36 21.88 -16.21
CA VAL A 8 -2.84 20.58 -16.63
C VAL A 8 -3.87 19.89 -17.52
N ARG A 9 -3.45 19.45 -18.70
CA ARG A 9 -4.28 18.67 -19.63
C ARG A 9 -3.59 17.34 -19.91
N PHE A 10 -4.30 16.25 -19.65
CA PHE A 10 -3.83 14.91 -19.97
C PHE A 10 -4.17 14.56 -21.42
N PHE A 11 -3.32 13.77 -22.04
CA PHE A 11 -3.55 13.15 -23.33
C PHE A 11 -3.22 11.66 -23.21
N PRO A 12 -3.92 10.80 -23.95
CA PRO A 12 -3.74 9.36 -23.84
C PRO A 12 -2.37 8.94 -24.40
N VAL A 13 -1.70 8.03 -23.69
CA VAL A 13 -0.48 7.32 -24.12
C VAL A 13 -0.58 5.88 -23.65
N SER A 14 0.13 4.97 -24.32
CA SER A 14 0.34 3.61 -23.84
C SER A 14 1.31 3.58 -22.66
N GLU A 15 1.30 2.47 -21.91
CA GLU A 15 2.26 2.22 -20.82
C GLU A 15 3.71 2.29 -21.30
N ALA A 16 4.01 1.63 -22.43
CA ALA A 16 5.35 1.62 -23.01
C ALA A 16 5.83 3.02 -23.40
N GLU A 17 4.95 3.84 -23.99
CA GLU A 17 5.25 5.24 -24.29
C GLU A 17 5.50 6.04 -23.01
N LEU A 18 4.68 5.86 -21.97
CA LEU A 18 4.85 6.55 -20.70
C LEU A 18 6.18 6.21 -20.02
N LEU A 19 6.59 4.93 -20.04
CA LEU A 19 7.89 4.50 -19.51
C LEU A 19 9.03 5.16 -20.26
N LYS A 20 8.98 5.17 -21.60
CA LYS A 20 9.98 5.86 -22.42
C LYS A 20 10.05 7.36 -22.11
N ILE A 21 8.90 8.03 -21.99
CA ILE A 21 8.83 9.45 -21.61
C ILE A 21 9.49 9.68 -20.24
N ARG A 22 9.26 8.80 -19.26
CA ARG A 22 9.87 8.89 -17.92
C ARG A 22 11.39 8.73 -17.95
N GLU A 23 11.92 7.88 -18.82
CA GLU A 23 13.37 7.73 -19.03
C GLU A 23 13.98 8.94 -19.74
N ASP A 24 13.31 9.45 -20.78
CA ASP A 24 13.82 10.52 -21.63
C ASP A 24 13.73 11.92 -20.98
N PHE A 25 12.71 12.17 -20.14
CA PHE A 25 12.45 13.49 -19.56
C PHE A 25 13.58 14.02 -18.66
N PRO A 26 14.12 13.27 -17.68
CA PRO A 26 15.25 13.72 -16.86
C PRO A 26 16.53 13.99 -17.66
N LEU A 27 16.67 13.32 -18.82
CA LEU A 27 17.79 13.49 -19.74
C LEU A 27 17.58 14.67 -20.72
N GLY A 28 16.46 15.39 -20.63
CA GLY A 28 16.11 16.48 -21.53
C GLY A 28 15.71 16.04 -22.95
N ARG A 29 15.48 14.75 -23.17
CA ARG A 29 15.11 14.17 -24.48
C ARG A 29 13.61 14.19 -24.76
N TYR A 30 12.82 14.59 -23.77
CA TYR A 30 11.38 14.78 -23.92
C TYR A 30 10.99 16.20 -23.54
N GLN A 31 10.32 16.90 -24.45
CA GLN A 31 9.86 18.27 -24.24
C GLN A 31 8.38 18.29 -23.85
N LEU A 32 8.08 18.92 -22.71
CA LEU A 32 6.70 19.16 -22.31
C LEU A 32 6.09 20.28 -23.15
N LYS A 33 4.87 20.06 -23.62
CA LYS A 33 4.08 21.10 -24.27
C LYS A 33 3.58 22.10 -23.22
N ILE A 34 4.16 23.29 -23.23
CA ILE A 34 3.79 24.40 -22.34
C ILE A 34 3.34 25.57 -23.21
N GLU A 35 2.14 26.07 -22.97
CA GLU A 35 1.56 27.21 -23.68
C GLU A 35 1.31 28.35 -22.68
N GLU A 36 1.85 29.55 -22.96
CA GLU A 36 1.55 30.74 -22.17
C GLU A 36 0.17 31.27 -22.54
N THR A 37 -0.71 31.39 -21.55
CA THR A 37 -2.11 31.81 -21.75
C THR A 37 -2.57 32.68 -20.59
N THR A 38 -3.76 33.27 -20.71
CA THR A 38 -4.39 34.06 -19.64
C THR A 38 -5.68 33.39 -19.20
N PHE A 39 -5.85 33.23 -17.88
CA PHE A 39 -7.11 32.79 -17.29
C PHE A 39 -7.97 33.99 -16.88
N SER A 40 -9.21 34.02 -17.35
CA SER A 40 -10.19 35.06 -17.00
C SER A 40 -11.29 34.49 -16.13
N LEU A 41 -11.33 34.91 -14.86
CA LEU A 41 -12.38 34.50 -13.93
C LEU A 41 -13.79 34.90 -14.43
N ARG A 42 -13.89 36.04 -15.14
CA ARG A 42 -15.14 36.49 -15.75
C ARG A 42 -15.65 35.49 -16.79
N GLU A 43 -14.76 35.04 -17.68
CA GLU A 43 -15.11 34.07 -18.72
C GLU A 43 -15.45 32.71 -18.12
N TYR A 44 -14.71 32.29 -17.10
CA TYR A 44 -15.01 31.06 -16.37
C TYR A 44 -16.39 31.10 -15.69
N ASN A 45 -16.73 32.20 -15.01
CA ASN A 45 -18.05 32.35 -14.39
C ASN A 45 -19.18 32.37 -15.42
N ARG A 46 -18.96 32.95 -16.59
CA ARG A 46 -19.92 32.87 -17.70
C ARG A 46 -20.09 31.43 -18.18
N PHE A 47 -18.99 30.70 -18.40
CA PHE A 47 -19.04 29.28 -18.74
C PHE A 47 -19.84 28.47 -17.70
N LEU A 48 -19.66 28.72 -16.40
CA LEU A 48 -20.42 28.05 -15.34
C LEU A 48 -21.92 28.38 -15.41
N ALA A 49 -22.29 29.64 -15.67
CA ALA A 49 -23.68 30.04 -15.82
C ALA A 49 -24.32 29.36 -17.04
N ASP A 50 -23.63 29.41 -18.18
CA ASP A 50 -24.08 28.83 -19.45
C ASP A 50 -24.27 27.32 -19.37
N ASN A 51 -23.48 26.62 -18.55
CA ASN A 51 -23.52 25.16 -18.37
C ASN A 51 -24.18 24.72 -17.05
N SER A 52 -24.83 25.63 -16.34
CA SER A 52 -25.33 25.41 -14.97
C SER A 52 -26.26 24.19 -14.84
N ALA A 53 -27.15 23.97 -15.81
CA ALA A 53 -28.08 22.85 -15.81
C ALA A 53 -27.35 21.49 -15.89
N SER A 54 -26.38 21.35 -16.80
CA SER A 54 -25.60 20.12 -16.94
C SER A 54 -24.74 19.86 -15.70
N ILE A 55 -24.15 20.92 -15.13
CA ILE A 55 -23.35 20.83 -13.90
C ILE A 55 -24.22 20.37 -12.72
N ALA A 56 -25.42 20.95 -12.59
CA ALA A 56 -26.35 20.59 -11.52
C ALA A 56 -26.80 19.12 -11.65
N ALA A 57 -27.19 18.69 -12.86
CA ALA A 57 -27.60 17.31 -13.10
C ALA A 57 -26.52 16.29 -12.71
N PHE A 58 -25.26 16.54 -13.11
CA PHE A 58 -24.15 15.68 -12.74
C PHE A 58 -23.91 15.65 -11.22
N LYS A 59 -23.92 16.81 -10.56
CA LYS A 59 -23.72 16.90 -9.10
C LYS A 59 -24.81 16.17 -8.31
N THR A 60 -26.07 16.29 -8.73
CA THR A 60 -27.19 15.59 -8.11
C THR A 60 -27.01 14.08 -8.22
N GLN A 61 -26.65 13.58 -9.41
CA GLN A 61 -26.42 12.15 -9.59
C GLN A 61 -25.24 11.64 -8.76
N GLN A 62 -24.12 12.37 -8.77
CA GLN A 62 -22.95 12.04 -7.97
C GLN A 62 -23.28 11.93 -6.48
N GLN A 63 -24.01 12.93 -5.94
CA GLN A 63 -24.39 12.94 -4.53
C GLN A 63 -25.31 11.78 -4.19
N ALA A 64 -26.32 11.52 -5.01
CA ALA A 64 -27.23 10.39 -4.80
C ALA A 64 -26.50 9.03 -4.84
N SER A 65 -25.56 8.86 -5.77
CA SER A 65 -24.74 7.66 -5.85
C SER A 65 -23.80 7.50 -4.64
N PHE A 66 -23.20 8.60 -4.16
CA PHE A 66 -22.37 8.61 -2.96
C PHE A 66 -23.18 8.22 -1.72
N ASP A 67 -24.34 8.83 -1.52
CA ASP A 67 -25.20 8.55 -0.36
C ASP A 67 -25.69 7.09 -0.39
N ALA A 68 -26.06 6.57 -1.58
CA ALA A 68 -26.44 5.16 -1.73
C ALA A 68 -25.31 4.18 -1.41
N GLU A 69 -24.07 4.47 -1.81
CA GLU A 69 -22.90 3.64 -1.45
C GLU A 69 -22.63 3.69 0.05
N ARG A 70 -22.71 4.87 0.66
CA ARG A 70 -22.51 5.03 2.10
C ARG A 70 -23.52 4.25 2.91
N GLU A 71 -24.80 4.27 2.53
CA GLU A 71 -25.81 3.46 3.22
C GLU A 71 -25.57 1.96 3.02
N ARG A 72 -25.13 1.51 1.83
CA ARG A 72 -24.69 0.12 1.62
C ARG A 72 -23.56 -0.30 2.56
N TRP A 73 -22.56 0.56 2.78
CA TRP A 73 -21.48 0.27 3.72
C TRP A 73 -21.97 0.17 5.17
N ARG A 74 -22.96 1.00 5.55
CA ARG A 74 -23.56 0.93 6.89
C ARG A 74 -24.36 -0.35 7.07
N GLU A 75 -25.17 -0.73 6.09
CA GLU A 75 -25.96 -1.96 6.13
C GLU A 75 -25.10 -3.23 6.13
N SER A 76 -23.97 -3.21 5.41
CA SER A 76 -23.01 -4.32 5.36
C SER A 76 -22.03 -4.37 6.55
N GLY A 77 -22.12 -3.41 7.48
CA GLY A 77 -21.21 -3.30 8.62
C GLY A 77 -19.78 -2.89 8.25
N GLN A 78 -19.53 -2.48 7.01
CA GLN A 78 -18.24 -1.99 6.51
C GLN A 78 -17.97 -0.52 6.88
N ALA A 79 -19.00 0.21 7.33
CA ALA A 79 -18.87 1.61 7.74
C ALA A 79 -18.14 1.78 9.07
N ASP A 80 -18.17 0.76 9.93
CA ASP A 80 -17.46 0.75 11.19
C ASP A 80 -16.11 0.04 10.96
N TYR A 81 -15.02 0.83 10.96
CA TYR A 81 -13.67 0.28 11.02
C TYR A 81 -13.48 -0.33 12.42
N ALA A 82 -13.95 -1.56 12.61
CA ALA A 82 -13.50 -2.37 13.72
C ALA A 82 -12.02 -2.64 13.49
N SER A 83 -11.16 -1.82 14.10
CA SER A 83 -9.79 -2.25 14.29
C SER A 83 -9.88 -3.57 15.05
N ASP A 84 -9.40 -4.65 14.46
CA ASP A 84 -9.14 -5.92 15.13
C ASP A 84 -8.03 -5.74 16.20
N LEU A 85 -8.24 -4.84 17.16
CA LEU A 85 -7.48 -4.73 18.40
C LEU A 85 -7.65 -5.97 19.28
N THR A 86 -8.44 -6.95 18.84
CA THR A 86 -8.76 -8.18 19.57
C THR A 86 -8.22 -9.45 18.91
N VAL A 87 -7.29 -9.37 17.96
CA VAL A 87 -6.60 -10.56 17.42
C VAL A 87 -5.07 -10.41 17.43
N ALA A 88 -4.51 -10.13 18.60
CA ALA A 88 -3.11 -10.42 18.91
C ALA A 88 -2.88 -10.54 20.42
N GLU A 89 -3.69 -11.32 21.14
CA GLU A 89 -3.20 -12.01 22.34
C GLU A 89 -2.34 -13.20 21.90
N ALA A 90 -1.26 -12.94 21.16
CA ALA A 90 -0.11 -13.83 21.17
C ALA A 90 0.64 -13.47 22.45
N ALA A 91 0.42 -14.26 23.49
CA ALA A 91 1.03 -14.09 24.80
C ALA A 91 2.54 -13.80 24.66
N PRO A 92 3.09 -12.76 25.32
CA PRO A 92 4.52 -12.58 25.44
C PRO A 92 5.03 -13.54 26.52
N ASP A 93 5.00 -14.83 26.22
CA ASP A 93 5.66 -15.95 26.92
C ASP A 93 4.91 -17.22 26.54
N SER A 94 5.26 -17.78 25.38
CA SER A 94 5.37 -19.23 25.32
C SER A 94 6.86 -19.50 25.32
N GLU A 95 7.38 -20.21 26.33
CA GLU A 95 8.58 -21.01 26.13
C GLU A 95 8.35 -21.81 24.85
N LEU A 96 8.87 -21.33 23.73
CA LEU A 96 8.86 -22.07 22.49
C LEU A 96 9.73 -23.28 22.77
N ASP A 97 9.12 -24.46 22.84
CA ASP A 97 9.85 -25.73 22.81
C ASP A 97 10.48 -25.82 21.41
N LEU A 98 11.65 -25.17 21.30
CA LEU A 98 12.37 -25.07 20.05
C LEU A 98 12.99 -26.44 19.76
N PRO A 99 12.84 -26.97 18.54
CA PRO A 99 13.57 -28.18 18.16
C PRO A 99 15.08 -27.96 18.31
N GLU A 100 15.88 -29.04 18.36
CA GLU A 100 17.34 -28.92 18.34
C GLU A 100 17.77 -28.06 17.14
N ASN A 101 18.65 -27.07 17.39
CA ASN A 101 19.07 -26.05 16.42
C ASN A 101 17.97 -25.10 15.90
N GLY A 102 16.80 -25.10 16.55
CA GLY A 102 15.72 -24.17 16.31
C GLY A 102 16.00 -22.78 16.85
N ARG A 103 15.73 -21.76 16.04
CA ARG A 103 15.84 -20.34 16.40
C ARG A 103 14.54 -19.61 16.02
N ALA A 104 13.96 -18.92 16.99
CA ALA A 104 12.88 -17.98 16.73
C ALA A 104 13.40 -16.74 15.99
N ILE A 105 12.68 -16.34 14.94
CA ILE A 105 12.97 -15.16 14.14
C ILE A 105 11.89 -14.12 14.42
N ALA A 106 12.28 -13.03 15.07
CA ALA A 106 11.40 -11.95 15.47
C ALA A 106 11.41 -10.78 14.48
N SER A 107 10.31 -10.02 14.45
CA SER A 107 10.28 -8.72 13.78
C SER A 107 11.12 -7.70 14.54
N HIS A 108 11.90 -6.89 13.82
CA HIS A 108 12.63 -5.77 14.43
C HIS A 108 11.79 -4.48 14.52
N VAL A 109 10.63 -4.43 13.86
CA VAL A 109 9.76 -3.26 13.78
C VAL A 109 8.32 -3.63 14.12
N ALA A 110 7.57 -2.67 14.66
CA ALA A 110 6.12 -2.80 14.78
C ALA A 110 5.46 -2.36 13.46
N GLY A 111 4.44 -3.08 13.00
CA GLY A 111 3.81 -2.83 11.71
C GLY A 111 2.78 -3.88 11.33
N ASN A 112 2.58 -4.07 10.04
CA ASN A 112 1.75 -5.14 9.48
C ASN A 112 2.61 -6.06 8.63
N VAL A 113 2.32 -7.36 8.68
CA VAL A 113 2.94 -8.33 7.77
C VAL A 113 2.40 -8.08 6.37
N TRP A 114 3.25 -7.59 5.49
CA TRP A 114 2.93 -7.28 4.09
C TRP A 114 2.90 -8.55 3.25
N LYS A 115 3.94 -9.38 3.37
CA LYS A 115 4.07 -10.66 2.67
C LYS A 115 4.73 -11.70 3.55
N VAL A 116 4.33 -12.95 3.37
CA VAL A 116 5.03 -14.11 3.91
C VAL A 116 5.60 -14.89 2.72
N GLU A 117 6.92 -14.92 2.60
CA GLU A 117 7.63 -15.47 1.43
C GLU A 117 7.90 -16.98 1.57
N VAL A 118 7.61 -17.56 2.75
CA VAL A 118 7.94 -18.95 3.10
C VAL A 118 6.79 -19.65 3.83
N GLU A 119 6.79 -20.97 3.77
CA GLU A 119 5.88 -21.84 4.52
C GLU A 119 6.67 -22.86 5.36
N ALA A 120 5.99 -23.60 6.24
CA ALA A 120 6.64 -24.66 7.00
C ALA A 120 7.19 -25.73 6.03
N GLY A 121 8.45 -26.11 6.23
CA GLY A 121 9.21 -27.02 5.37
C GLY A 121 10.02 -26.34 4.27
N THR A 122 9.88 -25.04 4.04
CA THR A 122 10.69 -24.33 3.04
C THR A 122 12.17 -24.32 3.44
N GLU A 123 13.04 -24.81 2.55
CA GLU A 123 14.50 -24.63 2.66
C GLU A 123 14.88 -23.20 2.29
N VAL A 124 15.74 -22.57 3.09
CA VAL A 124 16.19 -21.20 2.91
C VAL A 124 17.69 -21.10 3.07
N LYS A 125 18.28 -20.14 2.38
CA LYS A 125 19.68 -19.77 2.53
C LYS A 125 19.81 -18.48 3.30
N LYS A 126 20.98 -18.27 3.91
CA LYS A 126 21.32 -17.01 4.56
C LYS A 126 21.07 -15.83 3.62
N GLY A 127 20.26 -14.89 4.09
CA GLY A 127 19.89 -13.68 3.35
C GLY A 127 18.59 -13.79 2.56
N ASP A 128 17.98 -14.98 2.46
CA ASP A 128 16.68 -15.12 1.80
C ASP A 128 15.60 -14.37 2.60
N PRO A 129 14.67 -13.66 1.93
CA PRO A 129 13.57 -12.99 2.58
C PRO A 129 12.58 -14.03 3.11
N LEU A 130 12.19 -13.90 4.38
CA LEU A 130 11.24 -14.80 5.01
C LEU A 130 9.86 -14.15 5.13
N VAL A 131 9.84 -12.92 5.64
CA VAL A 131 8.64 -12.13 5.86
C VAL A 131 8.97 -10.68 5.53
N ILE A 132 8.05 -9.97 4.89
CA ILE A 132 8.15 -8.52 4.67
C ILE A 132 7.16 -7.84 5.61
N VAL A 133 7.66 -6.95 6.46
CA VAL A 133 6.84 -6.14 7.37
C VAL A 133 6.75 -4.73 6.82
N GLU A 134 5.53 -4.23 6.64
CA GLU A 134 5.28 -2.82 6.38
C GLU A 134 5.25 -2.06 7.72
N SER A 135 6.14 -1.08 7.87
CA SER A 135 6.11 -0.15 9.00
C SER A 135 6.34 1.27 8.52
N MET A 136 5.50 2.21 8.98
CA MET A 136 5.62 3.64 8.64
C MET A 136 5.73 3.91 7.12
N LYS A 137 4.98 3.17 6.28
CA LYS A 137 5.00 3.24 4.79
C LYS A 137 6.30 2.75 4.14
N MET A 138 7.12 2.01 4.88
CA MET A 138 8.36 1.40 4.42
C MET A 138 8.27 -0.12 4.56
N GLU A 139 8.90 -0.83 3.63
CA GLU A 139 8.99 -2.29 3.65
C GLU A 139 10.30 -2.73 4.33
N PHE A 140 10.20 -3.64 5.29
CA PHE A 140 11.33 -4.22 6.02
C PHE A 140 11.34 -5.74 5.84
N ALA A 141 12.30 -6.24 5.07
CA ALA A 141 12.50 -7.67 4.90
C ALA A 141 13.18 -8.26 6.14
N VAL A 142 12.54 -9.27 6.73
CA VAL A 142 13.13 -10.14 7.76
C VAL A 142 13.84 -11.28 7.03
N LEU A 143 15.17 -11.28 7.12
CA LEU A 143 16.02 -12.19 6.35
C LEU A 143 16.43 -13.42 7.17
N ALA A 144 16.66 -14.54 6.48
CA ALA A 144 17.23 -15.73 7.08
C ALA A 144 18.65 -15.46 7.61
N PRO A 145 18.94 -15.67 8.90
CA PRO A 145 20.27 -15.43 9.46
C PRO A 145 21.31 -16.49 9.05
N CYS A 146 20.86 -17.67 8.63
CA CYS A 146 21.67 -18.81 8.23
C CYS A 146 20.89 -19.70 7.25
N ASP A 147 21.58 -20.70 6.69
CA ASP A 147 20.95 -21.77 5.92
C ASP A 147 20.15 -22.67 6.88
N GLY A 148 19.05 -23.25 6.38
CA GLY A 148 18.16 -24.05 7.21
C GLY A 148 16.81 -24.31 6.55
N HIS A 149 15.86 -24.79 7.35
CA HIS A 149 14.47 -24.93 6.92
C HIS A 149 13.50 -24.30 7.92
N ILE A 150 12.37 -23.82 7.41
CA ILE A 150 11.32 -23.21 8.23
C ILE A 150 10.56 -24.31 8.96
N HIS A 151 10.55 -24.29 10.28
CA HIS A 151 9.82 -25.26 11.07
C HIS A 151 8.35 -24.87 11.25
N LYS A 152 8.10 -23.59 11.54
CA LYS A 152 6.75 -23.08 11.82
C LYS A 152 6.66 -21.59 11.53
N VAL A 153 5.53 -21.14 11.02
CA VAL A 153 5.21 -19.72 10.81
C VAL A 153 4.05 -19.34 11.74
N PHE A 154 4.20 -18.23 12.47
CA PHE A 154 3.23 -17.74 13.45
C PHE A 154 2.41 -16.55 12.94
N CYS A 155 2.83 -15.96 11.82
CA CYS A 155 2.24 -14.77 11.25
C CYS A 155 1.48 -15.07 9.95
N ARG A 156 0.66 -14.11 9.52
CA ARG A 156 -0.10 -14.15 8.26
C ARG A 156 -0.10 -12.78 7.62
N GLU A 157 -0.23 -12.72 6.30
CA GLU A 157 -0.38 -11.46 5.57
C GLU A 157 -1.57 -10.64 6.09
N GLY A 158 -1.36 -9.31 6.20
CA GLY A 158 -2.28 -8.37 6.83
C GLY A 158 -2.31 -8.40 8.36
N GLY A 159 -1.62 -9.36 9.01
CA GLY A 159 -1.56 -9.45 10.47
C GLY A 159 -0.69 -8.36 11.10
N GLN A 160 -1.11 -7.83 12.24
CA GLN A 160 -0.31 -6.87 13.00
C GLN A 160 0.86 -7.58 13.70
N VAL A 161 2.01 -6.91 13.77
CA VAL A 161 3.21 -7.40 14.46
C VAL A 161 3.81 -6.31 15.35
N SER A 162 4.25 -6.71 16.54
CA SER A 162 5.03 -5.85 17.44
C SER A 162 6.54 -6.05 17.24
N ALA A 163 7.35 -5.03 17.57
CA ALA A 163 8.79 -5.20 17.61
C ALA A 163 9.15 -6.25 18.68
N GLY A 164 10.00 -7.22 18.32
CA GLY A 164 10.37 -8.34 19.17
C GLY A 164 9.40 -9.52 19.13
N GLN A 165 8.28 -9.43 18.42
CA GLN A 165 7.35 -10.55 18.26
C GLN A 165 7.92 -11.59 17.30
N ASP A 166 7.92 -12.85 17.71
CA ASP A 166 8.34 -13.98 16.89
C ASP A 166 7.38 -14.20 15.71
N LEU A 167 7.96 -14.28 14.52
CA LEU A 167 7.25 -14.45 13.25
C LEU A 167 7.25 -15.90 12.78
N LEU A 168 8.35 -16.62 13.02
CA LEU A 168 8.57 -18.01 12.60
C LEU A 168 9.72 -18.65 13.39
N VAL A 169 9.86 -19.97 13.25
CA VAL A 169 11.03 -20.73 13.73
C VAL A 169 11.80 -21.26 12.52
N LEU A 170 13.10 -21.01 12.50
CA LEU A 170 14.06 -21.58 11.57
C LEU A 170 14.89 -22.64 12.27
N VAL A 171 15.12 -23.79 11.65
CA VAL A 171 16.08 -24.80 12.13
C VAL A 171 17.30 -24.75 11.22
N SER A 172 18.46 -24.46 11.80
CA SER A 172 19.71 -24.46 11.03
C SER A 172 20.12 -25.88 10.66
N GLU A 173 20.70 -26.05 9.48
CA GLU A 173 21.42 -27.27 9.09
C GLU A 173 22.73 -27.45 9.88
#